data_AF-A0A8S0FKU9-F1
#
_entry.id   AF-A0A8S0FKU9-F1
#
_cell.length_a   1.000
_cell.length_b   1.000
_cell.length_c   1.000
_cell.angle_alpha   90.00
_cell.angle_beta   90.00
_cell.angle_gamma   90.00
#
_symmetry.space_group_name_H-M   'P 1'
#
loop_
_entity.id
_entity.type
_entity.pdbx_description
1 polymer ?
#
loop_
_entity_poly.entity_id
_entity_poly.type
_entity_poly.pdbx_seq_one_letter_code
_entity_poly.pdbx_strand_id
1 'polypeptide(L)'
;MPRLTAKDFPQELLDYYDYYAHGKISKREFLNLAAKYAVGGMTALALFDLLKSNYALATQVEFTDPEIVAEYITYPSPNGHGEVRGYLVKPAKMSGKTPAVVVVHENRGLNPYIEDVTRRVAKAGYIALAPDGLSSVGGYPGNDDKGRELQQQVDPTKLMNDFFAAIEFMQRYPQATGKVGISGFCYGGGVSNAAAVAYPELACAVPFYGRQAPTADVAKIEAPLLLHYAELDSRINEGWPAYEAALKANNKVYEAYIYPGVNRIYSAF
;
A
#
# COMPACT_ATOMS: atom_id res chain seq x y z
N MET A 1 -7.40 29.61 0.47
CA MET A 1 -7.35 29.22 -0.96
C MET A 1 -7.72 27.75 -1.06
N PRO A 2 -8.46 27.32 -2.09
CA PRO A 2 -8.72 25.89 -2.31
C PRO A 2 -7.40 25.12 -2.47
N ARG A 3 -7.38 23.86 -2.00
CA ARG A 3 -6.21 22.98 -2.11
C ARG A 3 -5.97 22.64 -3.58
N LEU A 4 -4.73 22.82 -4.03
CA LEU A 4 -4.32 22.40 -5.37
C LEU A 4 -4.37 20.87 -5.47
N THR A 5 -4.81 20.40 -6.63
CA THR A 5 -4.87 19.01 -7.02
C THR A 5 -3.84 18.73 -8.09
N ALA A 6 -3.66 17.45 -8.43
CA ALA A 6 -2.87 17.02 -9.57
C ALA A 6 -3.12 17.81 -10.86
N LYS A 7 -4.40 18.13 -11.12
CA LYS A 7 -4.83 18.81 -12.35
C LYS A 7 -4.31 20.24 -12.45
N ASP A 8 -3.87 20.82 -11.34
CA ASP A 8 -3.35 22.17 -11.26
C ASP A 8 -1.84 22.24 -11.58
N PHE A 9 -1.20 21.10 -11.86
CA PHE A 9 0.22 21.02 -12.19
C PHE A 9 0.46 20.41 -13.59
N PRO A 10 1.53 20.84 -14.30
CA PRO A 10 1.94 20.20 -15.55
C PRO A 10 2.29 18.73 -15.35
N GLN A 11 1.85 17.86 -16.27
CA GLN A 11 2.07 16.41 -16.17
C GLN A 11 3.55 16.04 -16.00
N GLU A 12 4.46 16.68 -16.74
CA GLU A 12 5.89 16.40 -16.66
C GLU A 12 6.48 16.76 -15.28
N LEU A 13 5.94 17.77 -14.58
CA LEU A 13 6.34 18.07 -13.20
C LEU A 13 5.90 16.94 -12.24
N LEU A 14 4.69 16.40 -12.46
CA LEU A 14 4.18 15.27 -11.69
C LEU A 14 5.01 14.01 -11.95
N ASP A 15 5.45 13.79 -13.19
CA ASP A 15 6.32 12.67 -13.56
C ASP A 15 7.70 12.78 -12.90
N TYR A 16 8.27 13.98 -12.81
CA TYR A 16 9.53 14.19 -12.06
C TYR A 16 9.34 13.93 -10.57
N TYR A 17 8.24 14.38 -10.00
CA TYR A 17 7.93 14.10 -8.59
C TYR A 17 7.73 12.60 -8.36
N ASP A 18 7.07 11.90 -9.29
CA ASP A 18 6.97 10.43 -9.30
C ASP A 18 8.33 9.76 -9.26
N TYR A 19 9.26 10.21 -10.10
CA TYR A 19 10.60 9.64 -10.14
C TYR A 19 11.34 9.86 -8.82
N TYR A 20 11.19 11.03 -8.20
CA TYR A 20 11.76 11.30 -6.89
C TYR A 20 11.13 10.45 -5.78
N ALA A 21 9.79 10.41 -5.69
CA ALA A 21 9.05 9.68 -4.67
C ALA A 21 9.36 8.17 -4.71
N HIS A 22 9.75 7.66 -5.87
CA HIS A 22 10.14 6.26 -6.07
C HIS A 22 11.66 6.04 -6.10
N GLY A 23 12.46 7.05 -5.73
CA GLY A 23 13.92 6.94 -5.58
C GLY A 23 14.71 6.80 -6.89
N LYS A 24 14.12 7.13 -8.03
CA LYS A 24 14.80 7.11 -9.34
C LYS A 24 15.70 8.33 -9.57
N ILE A 25 15.35 9.46 -8.96
CA ILE A 25 16.16 10.68 -8.96
C ILE A 25 16.28 11.20 -7.52
N SER A 26 17.37 11.89 -7.24
CA SER A 26 17.59 12.58 -5.97
C SER A 26 16.67 13.79 -5.81
N LYS A 27 16.45 14.23 -4.57
CA LYS A 27 15.75 15.50 -4.29
C LYS A 27 16.39 16.68 -5.02
N ARG A 28 17.72 16.71 -5.12
CA ARG A 28 18.46 17.76 -5.82
C ARG A 28 18.16 17.77 -7.31
N GLU A 29 18.12 16.60 -7.95
CA GLU A 29 17.76 16.48 -9.37
C GLU A 29 16.31 16.89 -9.60
N PHE A 30 15.37 16.47 -8.74
CA PHE A 30 13.99 16.94 -8.79
C PHE A 30 13.92 18.47 -8.73
N LEU A 31 14.58 19.10 -7.74
CA LEU A 31 14.55 20.56 -7.59
C LEU A 31 15.12 21.28 -8.83
N ASN A 32 16.17 20.74 -9.44
CA ASN A 32 16.73 21.28 -10.68
C ASN A 32 15.74 21.16 -11.84
N LEU A 33 15.09 19.99 -12.00
CA LEU A 33 14.10 19.75 -13.05
C LEU A 33 12.82 20.56 -12.83
N ALA A 34 12.41 20.76 -11.58
CA ALA A 34 11.22 21.55 -11.21
C ALA A 34 11.44 23.06 -11.37
N ALA A 35 12.69 23.53 -11.41
CA ALA A 35 13.00 24.96 -11.54
C ALA A 35 12.40 25.60 -12.81
N LYS A 36 12.22 24.84 -13.90
CA LYS A 36 11.55 25.35 -15.12
C LYS A 36 10.07 25.70 -14.91
N TYR A 37 9.45 25.18 -13.85
CA TYR A 37 8.05 25.41 -13.49
C TYR A 37 7.87 26.45 -12.38
N ALA A 38 8.97 26.98 -11.83
CA ALA A 38 8.99 27.93 -10.73
C ALA A 38 8.72 29.36 -11.24
N VAL A 39 7.48 29.65 -11.61
CA VAL A 39 7.03 30.95 -12.15
C VAL A 39 6.28 31.80 -11.11
N GLY A 40 6.26 33.12 -11.26
CA GLY A 40 5.40 34.01 -10.46
C GLY A 40 5.68 34.05 -8.95
N GLY A 41 6.94 33.89 -8.54
CA GLY A 41 7.35 33.86 -7.13
C GLY A 41 7.31 32.47 -6.49
N MET A 42 6.85 31.46 -7.22
CA MET A 42 6.99 30.05 -6.82
C MET A 42 8.45 29.62 -6.91
N THR A 43 8.93 28.87 -5.92
CA THR A 43 10.25 28.23 -5.97
C THR A 43 10.12 26.73 -6.25
N ALA A 44 11.18 26.08 -6.72
CA ALA A 44 11.20 24.62 -6.85
C ALA A 44 10.93 23.91 -5.51
N LEU A 45 11.36 24.51 -4.39
CA LEU A 45 11.06 24.02 -3.05
C LEU A 45 9.58 24.20 -2.68
N ALA A 46 8.95 25.31 -3.07
CA ALA A 46 7.52 25.48 -2.88
C ALA A 46 6.71 24.46 -3.70
N LEU A 47 7.12 24.17 -4.95
CA LEU A 47 6.52 23.10 -5.76
C LEU A 47 6.71 21.73 -5.09
N PHE A 48 7.91 21.46 -4.57
CA PHE A 48 8.17 20.25 -3.79
C PHE A 48 7.21 20.12 -2.59
N ASP A 49 7.04 21.19 -1.82
CA ASP A 49 6.19 21.17 -0.62
C ASP A 49 4.69 21.06 -0.94
N LEU A 50 4.27 21.50 -2.14
CA LEU A 50 2.90 21.31 -2.63
C LEU A 50 2.66 19.88 -3.14
N LEU A 51 3.69 19.23 -3.71
CA LEU A 51 3.60 17.88 -4.27
C LEU A 51 3.89 16.79 -3.25
N LYS A 52 4.59 17.10 -2.15
CA LYS A 52 4.84 16.10 -1.10
C LYS A 52 3.57 15.72 -0.36
N SER A 53 3.46 14.44 0.01
CA SER A 53 2.32 13.94 0.79
C SER A 53 2.21 14.70 2.12
N ASN A 54 1.04 15.26 2.39
CA ASN A 54 0.72 15.85 3.68
C ASN A 54 -0.35 14.99 4.37
N TYR A 55 0.12 14.03 5.17
CA TYR A 55 -0.75 13.02 5.77
C TYR A 55 -1.77 13.62 6.74
N ALA A 56 -1.41 14.67 7.48
CA ALA A 56 -2.36 15.34 8.38
C ALA A 56 -3.56 15.94 7.63
N LEU A 57 -3.36 16.39 6.38
CA LEU A 57 -4.45 16.91 5.54
C LEU A 57 -5.16 15.83 4.73
N ALA A 58 -4.66 14.59 4.72
CA ALA A 58 -5.20 13.47 3.96
C ALA A 58 -5.90 12.42 4.85
N THR A 59 -5.80 12.54 6.17
CA THR A 59 -6.51 11.72 7.15
C THR A 59 -8.02 11.77 6.89
N GLN A 60 -8.65 10.60 6.74
CA GLN A 60 -10.11 10.49 6.59
C GLN A 60 -10.78 9.96 7.85
N VAL A 61 -10.07 9.16 8.65
CA VAL A 61 -10.57 8.63 9.92
C VAL A 61 -9.62 9.05 11.02
N GLU A 62 -10.09 9.84 11.97
CA GLU A 62 -9.27 10.24 13.11
C GLU A 62 -8.87 9.01 13.95
N PHE A 63 -7.66 9.05 14.53
CA PHE A 63 -7.20 7.95 15.40
C PHE A 63 -8.04 7.81 16.68
N THR A 64 -8.82 8.85 17.02
CA THR A 64 -9.77 8.91 18.14
C THR A 64 -11.22 8.70 17.73
N ASP A 65 -11.50 8.30 16.48
CA ASP A 65 -12.87 8.04 16.02
C ASP A 65 -13.54 7.00 16.95
N PRO A 66 -14.69 7.33 17.56
CA PRO A 66 -15.32 6.48 18.59
C PRO A 66 -15.91 5.18 18.03
N GLU A 67 -15.98 5.02 16.71
CA GLU A 67 -16.49 3.82 16.05
C GLU A 67 -15.41 2.77 15.81
N ILE A 68 -14.15 3.05 16.17
CA ILE A 68 -13.03 2.11 16.06
C ILE A 68 -12.26 1.99 17.38
N VAL A 69 -11.49 0.90 17.50
CA VAL A 69 -10.49 0.70 18.54
C VAL A 69 -9.18 0.35 17.86
N ALA A 70 -8.18 1.20 18.04
CA ALA A 70 -6.86 1.06 17.45
C ALA A 70 -5.81 0.76 18.53
N GLU A 71 -4.93 -0.20 18.25
CA GLU A 71 -3.83 -0.59 19.14
C GLU A 71 -2.64 -1.06 18.31
N TYR A 72 -1.43 -0.88 18.85
CA TYR A 72 -0.27 -1.58 18.31
C TYR A 72 -0.11 -2.92 19.02
N ILE A 73 0.14 -3.97 18.25
CA ILE A 73 0.40 -5.31 18.74
C ILE A 73 1.75 -5.81 18.23
N THR A 74 2.20 -6.95 18.75
CA THR A 74 3.19 -7.79 18.08
C THR A 74 2.56 -9.12 17.67
N TYR A 75 3.09 -9.73 16.62
CA TYR A 75 2.72 -11.08 16.21
C TYR A 75 3.95 -11.86 15.71
N PRO A 76 3.95 -13.20 15.82
CA PRO A 76 5.08 -14.02 15.44
C PRO A 76 5.17 -14.17 13.90
N SER A 77 6.38 -14.00 13.37
CA SER A 77 6.81 -14.25 12.01
C SER A 77 8.10 -15.08 12.04
N PRO A 78 7.99 -16.42 12.24
CA PRO A 78 9.15 -17.28 12.45
C PRO A 78 10.07 -17.37 11.23
N ASN A 79 9.52 -17.21 10.02
CA ASN A 79 10.28 -17.21 8.76
C ASN A 79 10.67 -15.79 8.29
N GLY A 80 10.27 -14.76 9.05
CA GLY A 80 10.61 -13.36 8.79
C GLY A 80 11.52 -12.81 9.88
N HIS A 81 11.04 -11.80 10.61
CA HIS A 81 11.83 -11.09 11.62
C HIS A 81 11.54 -11.47 13.09
N GLY A 82 10.90 -12.61 13.34
CA GLY A 82 10.63 -13.08 14.71
C GLY A 82 9.35 -12.45 15.27
N GLU A 83 9.45 -11.35 16.00
CA GLU A 83 8.27 -10.61 16.48
C GLU A 83 8.11 -9.32 15.67
N VAL A 84 6.97 -9.17 15.00
CA VAL A 84 6.69 -8.05 14.10
C VAL A 84 5.65 -7.13 14.73
N ARG A 85 5.94 -5.82 14.78
CA ARG A 85 4.96 -4.82 15.22
C ARG A 85 3.89 -4.67 14.14
N GLY A 86 2.63 -4.53 14.54
CA GLY A 86 1.55 -4.20 13.62
C GLY A 86 0.55 -3.22 14.25
N TYR A 87 -0.10 -2.42 13.42
CA TYR A 87 -1.21 -1.57 13.80
C TYR A 87 -2.53 -2.31 13.55
N LEU A 88 -3.19 -2.68 14.63
CA LEU A 88 -4.45 -3.42 14.63
C LEU A 88 -5.60 -2.45 14.91
N VAL A 89 -6.59 -2.44 14.04
CA VAL A 89 -7.80 -1.63 14.20
C VAL A 89 -9.04 -2.50 14.06
N LYS A 90 -9.99 -2.31 14.95
CA LYS A 90 -11.26 -3.05 15.00
C LYS A 90 -12.44 -2.08 15.01
N PRO A 91 -13.63 -2.49 14.52
CA PRO A 91 -14.86 -1.77 14.85
C PRO A 91 -15.07 -1.77 16.36
N ALA A 92 -15.43 -0.62 16.95
CA ALA A 92 -15.69 -0.50 18.38
C ALA A 92 -16.91 -1.32 18.84
N LYS A 93 -17.85 -1.56 17.92
CA LYS A 93 -19.03 -2.40 18.15
C LYS A 93 -19.00 -3.58 17.18
N MET A 94 -18.80 -4.79 17.72
CA MET A 94 -18.89 -6.04 16.99
C MET A 94 -19.90 -6.96 17.68
N SER A 95 -20.84 -7.54 16.94
CA SER A 95 -21.86 -8.46 17.47
C SER A 95 -21.42 -9.93 17.45
N GLY A 96 -20.20 -10.23 17.00
CA GLY A 96 -19.68 -11.58 16.87
C GLY A 96 -18.26 -11.58 16.28
N LYS A 97 -17.83 -12.73 15.77
CA LYS A 97 -16.58 -12.84 15.02
C LYS A 97 -16.67 -12.05 13.71
N THR A 98 -15.62 -11.34 13.35
CA THR A 98 -15.59 -10.41 12.21
C THR A 98 -14.52 -10.83 11.18
N PRO A 99 -14.74 -10.76 9.86
CA PRO A 99 -13.68 -11.02 8.89
C PRO A 99 -12.52 -10.04 9.02
N ALA A 100 -11.34 -10.47 8.60
CA ALA A 100 -10.12 -9.69 8.75
C ALA A 100 -9.55 -9.25 7.39
N VAL A 101 -8.80 -8.15 7.41
CA VAL A 101 -8.06 -7.64 6.25
C VAL A 101 -6.64 -7.30 6.70
N VAL A 102 -5.64 -7.83 5.99
CA VAL A 102 -4.26 -7.40 6.11
C VAL A 102 -4.02 -6.23 5.16
N VAL A 103 -3.50 -5.11 5.66
CA VAL A 103 -3.21 -3.90 4.88
C VAL A 103 -1.70 -3.75 4.74
N VAL A 104 -1.18 -3.86 3.53
CA VAL A 104 0.27 -3.82 3.25
C VAL A 104 0.68 -2.43 2.78
N HIS A 105 1.68 -1.86 3.46
CA HIS A 105 2.21 -0.54 3.16
C HIS A 105 3.00 -0.48 1.85
N GLU A 106 3.34 0.74 1.44
CA GLU A 106 4.17 1.01 0.27
C GLU A 106 5.66 0.72 0.53
N ASN A 107 6.56 1.30 -0.25
CA ASN A 107 8.01 1.09 -0.14
C ASN A 107 8.70 1.88 0.98
N ARG A 108 7.97 2.32 2.01
CA ARG A 108 8.46 3.26 3.03
C ARG A 108 7.93 2.99 4.44
N GLY A 109 7.58 1.75 4.74
CA GLY A 109 7.11 1.33 6.06
C GLY A 109 5.68 1.77 6.41
N LEU A 110 5.29 1.48 7.66
CA LEU A 110 3.99 1.83 8.22
C LEU A 110 3.91 3.32 8.56
N ASN A 111 3.59 4.14 7.56
CA ASN A 111 3.43 5.58 7.73
C ASN A 111 1.97 5.95 8.10
N PRO A 112 1.70 7.22 8.46
CA PRO A 112 0.35 7.63 8.91
C PRO A 112 -0.76 7.44 7.88
N TYR A 113 -0.44 7.42 6.58
CA TYR A 113 -1.42 7.14 5.53
C TYR A 113 -1.90 5.69 5.60
N ILE A 114 -1.00 4.73 5.76
CA ILE A 114 -1.39 3.32 5.86
C ILE A 114 -2.14 3.05 7.16
N GLU A 115 -1.75 3.70 8.26
CA GLU A 115 -2.54 3.65 9.50
C GLU A 115 -3.95 4.19 9.28
N ASP A 116 -4.12 5.28 8.53
CA ASP A 116 -5.44 5.82 8.17
C ASP A 116 -6.24 4.85 7.30
N VAL A 117 -5.64 4.25 6.27
CA VAL A 117 -6.31 3.20 5.48
C VAL A 117 -6.75 2.03 6.37
N THR A 118 -5.91 1.61 7.31
CA THR A 118 -6.25 0.56 8.29
C THR A 118 -7.48 0.95 9.12
N ARG A 119 -7.59 2.22 9.54
CA ARG A 119 -8.78 2.74 10.21
C ARG A 119 -10.01 2.79 9.30
N ARG A 120 -9.86 3.17 8.03
CA ARG A 120 -10.95 3.15 7.03
C ARG A 120 -11.50 1.73 6.82
N VAL A 121 -10.63 0.73 6.77
CA VAL A 121 -11.03 -0.68 6.67
C VAL A 121 -11.81 -1.12 7.92
N ALA A 122 -11.39 -0.68 9.11
CA ALA A 122 -12.14 -0.94 10.34
C ALA A 122 -13.51 -0.23 10.37
N LYS A 123 -13.60 1.01 9.88
CA LYS A 123 -14.88 1.73 9.70
C LYS A 123 -15.82 1.02 8.72
N ALA A 124 -15.26 0.32 7.73
CA ALA A 124 -16.03 -0.52 6.81
C ALA A 124 -16.51 -1.85 7.43
N GLY A 125 -16.18 -2.13 8.69
CA GLY A 125 -16.70 -3.28 9.44
C GLY A 125 -15.79 -4.51 9.50
N TYR A 126 -14.50 -4.37 9.17
CA TYR A 126 -13.52 -5.46 9.20
C TYR A 126 -12.51 -5.30 10.33
N ILE A 127 -11.90 -6.39 10.81
CA ILE A 127 -10.69 -6.26 11.64
C ILE A 127 -9.51 -6.03 10.70
N ALA A 128 -8.78 -4.93 10.86
CA ALA A 128 -7.69 -4.55 9.98
C ALA A 128 -6.34 -4.66 10.70
N LEU A 129 -5.36 -5.34 10.10
CA LEU A 129 -3.99 -5.40 10.60
C LEU A 129 -3.03 -4.86 9.53
N ALA A 130 -2.26 -3.82 9.88
CA ALA A 130 -1.17 -3.33 9.06
C ALA A 130 0.18 -3.61 9.73
N PRO A 131 0.94 -4.60 9.26
CA PRO A 131 2.29 -4.86 9.76
C PRO A 131 3.25 -3.71 9.47
N ASP A 132 4.19 -3.47 10.39
CA ASP A 132 5.32 -2.56 10.19
C ASP A 132 6.53 -3.33 9.65
N GLY A 133 6.72 -3.26 8.34
CA GLY A 133 7.86 -3.87 7.65
C GLY A 133 9.22 -3.26 8.01
N LEU A 134 9.25 -2.15 8.77
CA LEU A 134 10.48 -1.56 9.29
C LEU A 134 10.75 -1.92 10.75
N SER A 135 9.94 -2.81 11.36
CA SER A 135 10.09 -3.22 12.77
C SER A 135 11.53 -3.62 13.14
N SER A 136 12.21 -4.37 12.26
CA SER A 136 13.58 -4.86 12.48
C SER A 136 14.66 -3.78 12.42
N VAL A 137 14.33 -2.60 11.90
CA VAL A 137 15.23 -1.45 11.72
C VAL A 137 14.72 -0.17 12.40
N GLY A 138 13.84 -0.32 13.39
CA GLY A 138 13.38 0.77 14.26
C GLY A 138 12.00 1.37 13.95
N GLY A 139 11.29 0.83 12.95
CA GLY A 139 9.97 1.31 12.52
C GLY A 139 10.02 2.52 11.61
N TYR A 140 8.84 3.05 11.26
CA TYR A 140 8.76 4.25 10.40
C TYR A 140 9.47 5.47 11.03
N PRO A 141 10.48 6.07 10.37
CA PRO A 141 11.36 7.08 10.97
C PRO A 141 10.77 8.50 10.96
N GLY A 142 9.45 8.65 10.76
CA GLY A 142 8.76 9.93 10.68
C GLY A 142 8.84 10.64 9.33
N ASN A 143 9.62 10.13 8.37
CA ASN A 143 9.67 10.65 7.01
C ASN A 143 9.86 9.56 5.95
N ASP A 144 9.20 9.74 4.80
CA ASP A 144 9.14 8.77 3.72
C ASP A 144 10.50 8.50 3.06
N ASP A 145 11.38 9.51 2.95
CA ASP A 145 12.70 9.35 2.33
C ASP A 145 13.57 8.37 3.12
N LYS A 146 13.65 8.55 4.43
CA LYS A 146 14.38 7.63 5.31
C LYS A 146 13.66 6.28 5.40
N GLY A 147 12.33 6.26 5.37
CA GLY A 147 11.54 5.03 5.30
C GLY A 147 11.91 4.17 4.07
N ARG A 148 12.04 4.80 2.89
CA ARG A 148 12.49 4.10 1.66
C ARG A 148 13.90 3.55 1.81
N GLU A 149 14.82 4.36 2.34
CA GLU A 149 16.21 3.95 2.53
C GLU A 149 16.35 2.79 3.52
N LEU A 150 15.55 2.78 4.60
CA LEU A 150 15.50 1.68 5.56
C LEU A 150 14.89 0.43 4.94
N GLN A 151 13.78 0.54 4.21
CA GLN A 151 13.12 -0.63 3.62
C GLN A 151 14.02 -1.35 2.61
N GLN A 152 14.86 -0.62 1.88
CA GLN A 152 15.84 -1.19 0.96
C GLN A 152 16.93 -2.04 1.66
N GLN A 153 17.14 -1.84 2.95
CA GLN A 153 18.11 -2.60 3.76
C GLN A 153 17.49 -3.86 4.38
N VAL A 154 16.16 -3.97 4.38
CA VAL A 154 15.45 -5.14 4.91
C VAL A 154 15.51 -6.27 3.89
N ASP A 155 15.77 -7.50 4.36
CA ASP A 155 15.76 -8.68 3.49
C ASP A 155 14.37 -8.85 2.85
N PRO A 156 14.26 -8.87 1.51
CA PRO A 156 12.98 -8.87 0.83
C PRO A 156 12.16 -10.14 1.08
N THR A 157 12.83 -11.28 1.33
CA THR A 157 12.14 -12.56 1.60
C THR A 157 11.55 -12.54 2.99
N LYS A 158 12.33 -12.13 4.00
CA LYS A 158 11.86 -12.01 5.38
C LYS A 158 10.74 -10.98 5.50
N LEU A 159 10.87 -9.84 4.82
CA LEU A 159 9.84 -8.81 4.80
C LEU A 159 8.52 -9.34 4.21
N MET A 160 8.58 -10.07 3.09
CA MET A 160 7.38 -10.70 2.51
C MET A 160 6.77 -11.72 3.48
N ASN A 161 7.62 -12.53 4.14
CA ASN A 161 7.19 -13.51 5.13
C ASN A 161 6.52 -12.87 6.34
N ASP A 162 6.87 -11.64 6.73
CA ASP A 162 6.17 -10.93 7.81
C ASP A 162 4.71 -10.64 7.44
N PHE A 163 4.43 -10.22 6.21
CA PHE A 163 3.05 -10.00 5.76
C PHE A 163 2.27 -11.31 5.63
N PHE A 164 2.94 -12.39 5.21
CA PHE A 164 2.37 -13.73 5.14
C PHE A 164 2.00 -14.26 6.53
N ALA A 165 2.90 -14.09 7.51
CA ALA A 165 2.62 -14.41 8.91
C ALA A 165 1.47 -13.57 9.50
N ALA A 166 1.25 -12.34 9.01
CA ALA A 166 0.09 -11.54 9.41
C ALA A 166 -1.24 -12.16 8.95
N ILE A 167 -1.28 -12.75 7.75
CA ILE A 167 -2.45 -13.49 7.25
C ILE A 167 -2.72 -14.68 8.18
N GLU A 168 -1.70 -15.50 8.45
CA GLU A 168 -1.81 -16.68 9.31
C GLU A 168 -2.24 -16.32 10.74
N PHE A 169 -1.71 -15.22 11.28
CA PHE A 169 -2.12 -14.67 12.57
C PHE A 169 -3.60 -14.27 12.56
N MET A 170 -4.04 -13.55 11.53
CA MET A 170 -5.44 -13.10 11.42
C MET A 170 -6.42 -14.24 11.16
N GLN A 171 -6.01 -15.31 10.48
CA GLN A 171 -6.82 -16.54 10.33
C GLN A 171 -7.14 -17.19 11.70
N ARG A 172 -6.24 -17.04 12.67
CA ARG A 172 -6.36 -17.64 14.02
C ARG A 172 -6.80 -16.64 15.09
N TYR A 173 -6.99 -15.37 14.71
CA TYR A 173 -7.29 -14.31 15.67
C TYR A 173 -8.64 -14.59 16.37
N PRO A 174 -8.72 -14.56 17.72
CA PRO A 174 -9.91 -15.04 18.44
C PRO A 174 -11.21 -14.32 18.05
N GLN A 175 -11.13 -13.02 17.77
CA GLN A 175 -12.28 -12.21 17.35
C GLN A 175 -12.52 -12.28 15.82
N ALA A 176 -11.64 -12.93 15.06
CA ALA A 176 -11.81 -13.10 13.63
C ALA A 176 -12.66 -14.34 13.29
N THR A 177 -13.31 -14.32 12.13
CA THR A 177 -14.02 -15.47 11.56
C THR A 177 -13.09 -16.53 10.97
N GLY A 178 -11.82 -16.20 10.79
CA GLY A 178 -10.83 -17.00 10.06
C GLY A 178 -10.72 -16.66 8.57
N LYS A 179 -11.69 -15.92 8.01
CA LYS A 179 -11.57 -15.37 6.65
C LYS A 179 -10.70 -14.11 6.66
N VAL A 180 -9.68 -14.11 5.81
CA VAL A 180 -8.72 -13.00 5.68
C VAL A 180 -8.66 -12.56 4.23
N GLY A 181 -8.88 -11.26 3.99
CA GLY A 181 -8.52 -10.61 2.74
C GLY A 181 -7.19 -9.86 2.86
N ILE A 182 -6.59 -9.49 1.74
CA ILE A 182 -5.40 -8.63 1.73
C ILE A 182 -5.58 -7.47 0.75
N SER A 183 -5.11 -6.29 1.14
CA SER A 183 -5.06 -5.12 0.27
C SER A 183 -3.72 -4.43 0.46
N GLY A 184 -3.18 -3.84 -0.60
CA GLY A 184 -1.91 -3.13 -0.48
C GLY A 184 -1.61 -2.24 -1.68
N PHE A 185 -0.68 -1.31 -1.45
CA PHE A 185 -0.40 -0.21 -2.37
C PHE A 185 1.06 -0.26 -2.83
N CYS A 186 1.32 -0.07 -4.12
CA CYS A 186 2.67 -0.12 -4.70
C CYS A 186 3.37 -1.46 -4.35
N TYR A 187 4.39 -1.43 -3.50
CA TYR A 187 5.01 -2.63 -2.93
C TYR A 187 3.97 -3.60 -2.35
N GLY A 188 3.02 -3.10 -1.56
CA GLY A 188 1.96 -3.90 -0.96
C GLY A 188 0.98 -4.49 -1.96
N GLY A 189 0.82 -3.88 -3.14
CA GLY A 189 0.04 -4.48 -4.24
C GLY A 189 0.77 -5.70 -4.80
N GLY A 190 2.09 -5.65 -4.90
CA GLY A 190 2.92 -6.81 -5.23
C GLY A 190 2.81 -7.93 -4.20
N VAL A 191 2.86 -7.59 -2.91
CA VAL A 191 2.66 -8.55 -1.81
C VAL A 191 1.25 -9.16 -1.84
N SER A 192 0.22 -8.37 -2.17
CA SER A 192 -1.15 -8.86 -2.30
C SER A 192 -1.28 -9.93 -3.41
N ASN A 193 -0.65 -9.71 -4.57
CA ASN A 193 -0.59 -10.72 -5.63
C ASN A 193 0.22 -11.95 -5.21
N ALA A 194 1.34 -11.78 -4.51
CA ALA A 194 2.15 -12.89 -4.00
C ALA A 194 1.39 -13.73 -2.95
N ALA A 195 0.62 -13.08 -2.07
CA ALA A 195 -0.22 -13.75 -1.09
C ALA A 195 -1.34 -14.54 -1.78
N ALA A 196 -1.96 -14.00 -2.84
CA ALA A 196 -2.97 -14.71 -3.61
C ALA A 196 -2.43 -16.00 -4.28
N VAL A 197 -1.14 -16.02 -4.65
CA VAL A 197 -0.45 -17.22 -5.15
C VAL A 197 -0.17 -18.22 -4.01
N ALA A 198 0.20 -17.72 -2.84
CA ALA A 198 0.70 -18.54 -1.73
C ALA A 198 -0.41 -19.18 -0.88
N TYR A 199 -1.56 -18.51 -0.73
CA TYR A 199 -2.64 -18.90 0.17
C TYR A 199 -3.94 -19.21 -0.59
N PRO A 200 -4.21 -20.47 -0.95
CA PRO A 200 -5.44 -20.84 -1.65
C PRO A 200 -6.72 -20.58 -0.82
N GLU A 201 -6.61 -20.50 0.50
CA GLU A 201 -7.72 -20.19 1.42
C GLU A 201 -7.92 -18.67 1.64
N LEU A 202 -7.11 -17.81 1.02
CA LEU A 202 -7.26 -16.36 1.12
C LEU A 202 -8.60 -15.92 0.54
N ALA A 203 -9.34 -15.08 1.29
CA ALA A 203 -10.72 -14.75 0.93
C ALA A 203 -10.82 -13.84 -0.30
N CYS A 204 -9.86 -12.93 -0.48
CA CYS A 204 -9.70 -12.05 -1.65
C CYS A 204 -8.35 -11.30 -1.58
N ALA A 205 -7.89 -10.78 -2.71
CA ALA A 205 -6.76 -9.85 -2.76
C ALA A 205 -7.06 -8.61 -3.62
N VAL A 206 -6.70 -7.43 -3.09
CA VAL A 206 -6.97 -6.12 -3.71
C VAL A 206 -5.66 -5.35 -3.93
N PRO A 207 -4.89 -5.68 -4.99
CA PRO A 207 -3.65 -4.99 -5.31
C PRO A 207 -3.88 -3.62 -5.98
N PHE A 208 -3.34 -2.56 -5.38
CA PHE A 208 -3.28 -1.23 -5.99
C PHE A 208 -1.90 -0.97 -6.60
N TYR A 209 -1.85 -0.77 -7.93
CA TYR A 209 -0.68 -0.41 -8.74
C TYR A 209 0.60 -1.16 -8.33
N GLY A 210 0.45 -2.45 -8.07
CA GLY A 210 1.51 -3.34 -7.63
C GLY A 210 2.02 -4.24 -8.75
N ARG A 211 3.19 -4.84 -8.51
CA ARG A 211 3.77 -5.86 -9.40
C ARG A 211 2.82 -7.05 -9.54
N GLN A 212 2.74 -7.60 -10.75
CA GLN A 212 1.92 -8.77 -11.06
C GLN A 212 2.50 -10.05 -10.42
N ALA A 213 1.65 -11.05 -10.22
CA ALA A 213 2.11 -12.40 -9.92
C ALA A 213 2.92 -12.97 -11.10
N PRO A 214 3.92 -13.83 -10.87
CA PRO A 214 4.59 -14.55 -11.96
C PRO A 214 3.58 -15.36 -12.76
N THR A 215 3.61 -15.25 -14.09
CA THR A 215 2.65 -15.91 -15.00
C THR A 215 2.57 -17.43 -14.77
N ALA A 216 3.70 -18.06 -14.46
CA ALA A 216 3.80 -19.50 -14.18
C ALA A 216 3.06 -19.94 -12.90
N ASP A 217 2.82 -19.00 -11.97
CA ASP A 217 2.19 -19.28 -10.69
C ASP A 217 0.70 -18.92 -10.66
N VAL A 218 0.17 -18.28 -11.70
CA VAL A 218 -1.23 -17.81 -11.76
C VAL A 218 -2.23 -18.94 -11.57
N ALA A 219 -1.90 -20.16 -12.04
CA ALA A 219 -2.74 -21.34 -11.85
C ALA A 219 -3.00 -21.68 -10.36
N LYS A 220 -2.14 -21.24 -9.45
CA LYS A 220 -2.26 -21.48 -7.99
C LYS A 220 -3.22 -20.51 -7.29
N ILE A 221 -3.60 -19.41 -7.95
CA ILE A 221 -4.43 -18.36 -7.34
C ILE A 221 -5.87 -18.86 -7.20
N GLU A 222 -6.39 -18.91 -5.99
CA GLU A 222 -7.81 -19.24 -5.74
C GLU A 222 -8.62 -18.03 -5.25
N ALA A 223 -7.95 -17.06 -4.63
CA ALA A 223 -8.58 -15.84 -4.14
C ALA A 223 -9.11 -14.97 -5.29
N PRO A 224 -10.36 -14.47 -5.23
CA PRO A 224 -10.84 -13.43 -6.13
C PRO A 224 -9.96 -12.19 -6.07
N LEU A 225 -9.61 -11.65 -7.24
CA LEU A 225 -8.74 -10.47 -7.38
C LEU A 225 -9.54 -9.22 -7.78
N LEU A 226 -9.27 -8.10 -7.13
CA LEU A 226 -9.73 -6.78 -7.56
C LEU A 226 -8.51 -5.87 -7.78
N LEU A 227 -8.15 -5.67 -9.05
CA LEU A 227 -6.92 -4.98 -9.43
C LEU A 227 -7.17 -3.53 -9.81
N HIS A 228 -6.39 -2.62 -9.25
CA HIS A 228 -6.48 -1.19 -9.53
C HIS A 228 -5.18 -0.68 -10.16
N TYR A 229 -5.26 -0.13 -11.38
CA TYR A 229 -4.13 0.37 -12.15
C TYR A 229 -4.33 1.85 -12.49
N ALA A 230 -3.23 2.61 -12.52
CA ALA A 230 -3.25 3.99 -12.95
C ALA A 230 -2.84 4.05 -14.43
N GLU A 231 -3.60 4.71 -15.31
CA GLU A 231 -3.32 4.76 -16.77
C GLU A 231 -1.89 5.20 -17.09
N LEU A 232 -1.38 6.18 -16.34
CA LEU A 232 -0.06 6.77 -16.55
C LEU A 232 1.09 5.98 -15.92
N ASP A 233 0.82 4.89 -15.17
CA ASP A 233 1.88 4.02 -14.63
C ASP A 233 2.33 2.96 -15.64
N SER A 234 3.01 3.42 -16.70
CA SER A 234 3.50 2.55 -17.78
C SER A 234 4.35 1.38 -17.30
N ARG A 235 5.14 1.56 -16.23
CA ARG A 235 6.04 0.53 -15.69
C ARG A 235 5.26 -0.65 -15.10
N ILE A 236 4.22 -0.38 -14.33
CA ILE A 236 3.39 -1.46 -13.80
C ILE A 236 2.51 -2.01 -14.92
N ASN A 237 1.93 -1.14 -15.74
CA ASN A 237 0.99 -1.55 -16.80
C ASN A 237 1.64 -2.43 -17.87
N GLU A 238 2.95 -2.35 -18.09
CA GLU A 238 3.70 -3.22 -19.01
C GLU A 238 3.50 -4.72 -18.71
N GLY A 239 3.42 -5.10 -17.43
CA GLY A 239 3.21 -6.49 -17.02
C GLY A 239 1.75 -6.96 -17.06
N TRP A 240 0.78 -6.03 -17.17
CA TRP A 240 -0.64 -6.35 -17.08
C TRP A 240 -1.15 -7.29 -18.19
N PRO A 241 -0.84 -7.09 -19.49
CA PRO A 241 -1.38 -7.94 -20.56
C PRO A 241 -1.04 -9.43 -20.39
N ALA A 242 0.20 -9.74 -19.99
CA ALA A 242 0.62 -11.13 -19.77
C ALA A 242 -0.05 -11.73 -18.53
N TYR A 243 -0.26 -10.93 -17.48
CA TYR A 243 -0.95 -11.39 -16.28
C TYR A 243 -2.43 -11.66 -16.56
N GLU A 244 -3.12 -10.74 -17.25
CA GLU A 244 -4.52 -10.90 -17.62
C GLU A 244 -4.74 -12.12 -18.52
N ALA A 245 -3.87 -12.33 -19.51
CA ALA A 245 -3.94 -13.51 -20.37
C ALA A 245 -3.85 -14.82 -19.56
N ALA A 246 -2.97 -14.88 -18.56
CA ALA A 246 -2.85 -16.05 -17.69
C ALA A 246 -4.03 -16.21 -16.74
N LEU A 247 -4.60 -15.13 -16.21
CA LEU A 247 -5.81 -15.18 -15.38
C LEU A 247 -6.99 -15.74 -16.19
N LYS A 248 -7.19 -15.25 -17.42
CA LYS A 248 -8.21 -15.76 -18.35
C LYS A 248 -7.97 -17.23 -18.70
N ALA A 249 -6.75 -17.60 -19.06
CA ALA A 249 -6.40 -18.98 -19.45
C ALA A 249 -6.62 -20.00 -18.32
N ASN A 250 -6.48 -19.58 -17.06
CA ASN A 250 -6.70 -20.41 -15.88
C ASN A 250 -8.09 -20.23 -15.24
N ASN A 251 -9.02 -19.54 -15.91
CA ASN A 251 -10.39 -19.26 -15.43
C ASN A 251 -10.43 -18.66 -14.01
N LYS A 252 -9.49 -17.76 -13.69
CA LYS A 252 -9.44 -17.12 -12.38
C LYS A 252 -10.48 -16.01 -12.26
N VAL A 253 -11.04 -15.84 -11.06
CA VAL A 253 -12.01 -14.78 -10.76
C VAL A 253 -11.27 -13.47 -10.54
N TYR A 254 -11.48 -12.49 -11.42
CA TYR A 254 -10.89 -11.17 -11.25
C TYR A 254 -11.73 -10.05 -11.88
N GLU A 255 -11.58 -8.84 -11.32
CA GLU A 255 -11.92 -7.58 -11.98
C GLU A 255 -10.70 -6.66 -12.00
N ALA A 256 -10.52 -5.90 -13.07
CA ALA A 256 -9.43 -4.94 -13.19
C ALA A 256 -9.93 -3.59 -13.69
N TYR A 257 -9.50 -2.52 -13.02
CA TYR A 257 -9.85 -1.15 -13.34
C TYR A 257 -8.59 -0.34 -13.65
N ILE A 258 -8.53 0.24 -14.84
CA ILE A 258 -7.50 1.21 -15.22
C ILE A 258 -8.13 2.61 -15.11
N TYR A 259 -7.66 3.41 -14.17
CA TYR A 259 -8.19 4.74 -13.91
C TYR A 259 -7.54 5.76 -14.87
N PRO A 260 -8.33 6.53 -15.64
CA PRO A 260 -7.82 7.42 -16.67
C PRO A 260 -7.23 8.72 -16.09
N GLY A 261 -6.20 9.25 -16.73
CA GLY A 261 -5.54 10.51 -16.38
C GLY A 261 -4.82 10.51 -15.03
N VAL A 262 -4.59 9.33 -14.46
CA VAL A 262 -3.98 9.16 -13.14
C VAL A 262 -2.70 8.29 -13.18
N ASN A 263 -1.81 8.49 -12.20
CA ASN A 263 -0.49 7.90 -11.97
C ASN A 263 -0.44 7.39 -10.49
N ARG A 264 0.54 6.58 -10.12
CA ARG A 264 0.58 5.87 -8.82
C ARG A 264 0.61 6.73 -7.55
N ILE A 265 0.89 8.03 -7.67
CA ILE A 265 0.96 8.96 -6.53
C ILE A 265 -0.43 9.39 -6.00
N TYR A 266 -1.51 9.19 -6.74
CA TYR A 266 -2.79 9.81 -6.41
C TYR A 266 -3.55 9.23 -5.22
N SER A 267 -3.07 8.14 -4.61
CA SER A 267 -3.71 7.60 -3.41
C SER A 267 -3.51 8.46 -2.15
N ALA A 268 -2.56 9.42 -2.19
CA ALA A 268 -2.24 10.35 -1.09
C ALA A 268 -2.75 11.80 -1.32
N PHE A 269 -3.46 12.06 -2.42
CA PHE A 269 -3.98 13.39 -2.78
C PHE A 269 -5.46 13.53 -2.50
#